data_AF-A0A947X1M3-F1
#
_entry.id   AF-A0A947X1M3-F1
#
_cell.length_a   1.000
_cell.length_b   1.000
_cell.length_c   1.000
_cell.angle_alpha   90.00
_cell.angle_beta   90.00
_cell.angle_gamma   90.00
#
_symmetry.space_group_name_H-M   'P 1'
#
loop_
_entity.id
_entity.type
_entity.pdbx_description
1 polymer ?
#
loop_
_entity_poly.entity_id
_entity_poly.type
_entity_poly.pdbx_seq_one_letter_code
_entity_poly.pdbx_strand_id
1 'polypeptide(L)'
;MAFKKLKDLKNVVSEAPGLIEQAQKLQAQAQGMQAAQMAAGGGAATAIDPHLLEPIAGVTIEKYAELAKAVGERKLDQAGIESFVQLHGLTPETWQAAYDGWNERFKGNMALSVHFGTLYQQARSL
;
A
#
# COMPACT_ATOMS: atom_id res chain seq x y z
N MET A 1 -3.60 -56.56 -12.44
CA MET A 1 -4.61 -55.58 -11.97
C MET A 1 -4.39 -54.15 -12.52
N ALA A 2 -3.72 -53.94 -13.66
CA ALA A 2 -3.52 -52.61 -14.27
C ALA A 2 -4.58 -52.24 -15.32
N PHE A 3 -5.15 -53.24 -16.00
CA PHE A 3 -6.10 -53.02 -17.11
C PHE A 3 -7.46 -52.46 -16.65
N LYS A 4 -7.87 -52.76 -15.41
CA LYS A 4 -9.13 -52.28 -14.84
C LYS A 4 -9.08 -50.77 -14.54
N LYS A 5 -7.95 -50.30 -13.98
CA LYS A 5 -7.73 -48.87 -13.70
C LYS A 5 -7.72 -48.00 -14.95
N LEU A 6 -7.24 -48.52 -16.09
CA LEU A 6 -7.25 -47.79 -17.37
C LEU A 6 -8.67 -47.65 -17.94
N LYS A 7 -9.54 -48.64 -17.70
CA LYS A 7 -10.94 -48.63 -18.13
C LYS A 7 -11.77 -47.66 -17.28
N ASP A 8 -11.53 -47.62 -15.98
CA ASP A 8 -12.17 -46.66 -15.07
C ASP A 8 -11.78 -45.21 -15.40
N LEU A 9 -10.51 -44.95 -15.75
CA LEU A 9 -10.04 -43.64 -16.23
C LEU A 9 -10.73 -43.18 -17.54
N LYS A 10 -10.99 -44.10 -18.47
CA LYS A 10 -11.68 -43.78 -19.73
C LYS A 10 -13.17 -43.48 -19.53
N ASN A 11 -13.81 -44.10 -18.52
CA ASN A 11 -15.19 -43.80 -18.14
C ASN A 11 -15.29 -42.42 -17.50
N VAL A 12 -14.37 -42.08 -16.58
CA VAL A 12 -14.29 -40.74 -15.96
C VAL A 12 -14.01 -39.65 -17.01
N VAL A 13 -13.18 -39.92 -18.01
CA VAL A 13 -12.94 -39.00 -19.15
C VAL A 13 -14.17 -38.82 -20.03
N SER A 14 -15.07 -39.80 -20.10
CA SER A 14 -16.32 -39.68 -20.87
C SER A 14 -17.38 -38.83 -20.15
N GLU A 15 -17.29 -38.70 -18.83
CA GLU A 15 -18.12 -37.81 -18.00
C GLU A 15 -17.53 -36.38 -17.85
N ALA A 16 -16.44 -36.10 -18.55
CA ALA A 16 -15.70 -34.84 -18.45
C ALA A 16 -16.32 -33.57 -19.08
N PRO A 17 -17.36 -33.56 -19.95
CA PRO A 17 -17.85 -32.29 -20.50
C PRO A 17 -18.42 -31.36 -19.40
N GLY A 18 -19.08 -31.91 -18.38
CA GLY A 18 -19.60 -31.11 -17.25
C GLY A 18 -18.51 -30.58 -16.30
N LEU A 19 -17.40 -31.30 -16.14
CA LEU A 19 -16.26 -30.88 -15.31
C LEU A 19 -15.45 -29.77 -15.99
N ILE A 20 -15.31 -29.80 -17.31
CA ILE A 20 -14.64 -28.72 -18.06
C ILE A 20 -15.46 -27.42 -17.96
N GLU A 21 -16.79 -27.50 -18.02
CA GLU A 21 -17.67 -26.34 -17.84
C GLU A 21 -17.57 -25.75 -16.42
N GLN A 22 -17.49 -26.60 -15.41
CA GLN A 22 -17.30 -26.18 -14.02
C GLN A 22 -15.89 -25.59 -13.80
N ALA A 23 -14.86 -26.16 -14.42
CA ALA A 23 -13.49 -25.64 -14.38
C ALA A 23 -13.36 -24.29 -15.10
N GLN A 24 -14.04 -24.10 -16.23
CA GLN A 24 -14.06 -22.81 -16.94
C GLN A 24 -14.80 -21.72 -16.13
N LYS A 25 -15.93 -22.06 -15.49
CA LYS A 25 -16.62 -21.14 -14.58
C LYS A 25 -15.74 -20.76 -13.38
N LEU A 26 -15.04 -21.72 -12.81
CA LEU A 26 -14.11 -21.46 -11.70
C LEU A 26 -12.92 -20.62 -12.16
N GLN A 27 -12.39 -20.85 -13.36
CA GLN A 27 -11.30 -20.05 -13.93
C GLN A 27 -11.74 -18.61 -14.22
N ALA A 28 -12.95 -18.40 -14.74
CA ALA A 28 -13.52 -17.06 -14.93
C ALA A 28 -13.74 -16.34 -13.60
N GLN A 29 -14.21 -17.05 -12.56
CA GLN A 29 -14.35 -16.51 -11.21
C GLN A 29 -12.99 -16.19 -10.56
N ALA A 30 -11.98 -17.04 -10.77
CA ALA A 30 -10.63 -16.83 -10.27
C ALA A 30 -9.94 -15.63 -10.95
N GLN A 31 -10.13 -15.43 -12.26
CA GLN A 31 -9.63 -14.24 -12.94
C GLN A 31 -10.34 -12.96 -12.47
N GLY A 32 -11.65 -13.02 -12.20
CA GLY A 32 -12.40 -11.92 -11.60
C GLY A 32 -11.91 -11.57 -10.20
N MET A 33 -11.61 -12.57 -9.36
CA MET A 33 -11.00 -12.36 -8.04
C MET A 33 -9.55 -11.90 -8.11
N GLN A 34 -8.74 -12.37 -9.06
CA GLN A 34 -7.36 -11.90 -9.24
C GLN A 34 -7.32 -10.43 -9.71
N ALA A 35 -8.26 -10.00 -10.54
CA ALA A 35 -8.41 -8.60 -10.91
C ALA A 35 -8.87 -7.74 -9.72
N ALA A 36 -9.83 -8.23 -8.92
CA ALA A 36 -10.26 -7.55 -7.68
C ALA A 36 -9.17 -7.54 -6.60
N GLN A 37 -8.33 -8.56 -6.54
CA GLN A 37 -7.24 -8.68 -5.58
C GLN A 37 -5.99 -7.89 -6.01
N MET A 38 -5.77 -7.68 -7.31
CA MET A 38 -4.86 -6.63 -7.78
C MET A 38 -5.42 -5.24 -7.50
N ALA A 39 -6.73 -5.00 -7.64
CA ALA A 39 -7.33 -3.73 -7.24
C ALA A 39 -7.30 -3.47 -5.72
N ALA A 40 -7.35 -4.52 -4.90
CA ALA A 40 -7.30 -4.44 -3.44
C ALA A 40 -5.88 -4.52 -2.84
N GLY A 41 -4.90 -5.04 -3.58
CA GLY A 41 -3.52 -5.26 -3.12
C GLY A 41 -2.44 -4.53 -3.91
N GLY A 42 -2.79 -3.76 -4.94
CA GLY A 42 -1.84 -3.15 -5.86
C GLY A 42 -2.48 -2.08 -6.75
N GLY A 43 -2.74 -0.91 -6.17
CA GLY A 43 -2.63 0.37 -6.87
C GLY A 43 -3.39 0.53 -8.19
N ALA A 44 -4.72 0.61 -8.13
CA ALA A 44 -5.28 1.82 -8.73
C ALA A 44 -4.92 2.94 -7.76
N ALA A 45 -3.75 3.57 -7.95
CA ALA A 45 -3.48 4.84 -7.28
C ALA A 45 -4.64 5.74 -7.69
N THR A 46 -5.62 5.94 -6.81
CA THR A 46 -6.53 7.06 -6.91
C THR A 46 -5.61 8.26 -7.07
N ALA A 47 -5.61 8.85 -8.26
CA ALA A 47 -4.66 9.88 -8.62
C ALA A 47 -4.74 10.95 -7.52
N ILE A 48 -3.64 11.11 -6.78
CA ILE A 48 -3.55 12.11 -5.74
C ILE A 48 -3.52 13.44 -6.48
N ASP A 49 -4.39 14.36 -6.08
CA ASP A 49 -4.35 15.73 -6.61
C ASP A 49 -2.92 16.28 -6.36
N PRO A 50 -2.18 16.69 -7.41
CA PRO A 50 -0.82 17.18 -7.27
C PRO A 50 -0.70 18.35 -6.27
N HIS A 51 -1.74 19.16 -6.12
CA HIS A 51 -1.78 20.24 -5.13
C HIS A 51 -1.67 19.74 -3.68
N LEU A 52 -2.13 18.52 -3.41
CA LEU A 52 -2.03 17.91 -2.10
C LEU A 52 -0.61 17.41 -1.80
N LEU A 53 0.26 17.31 -2.80
CA LEU A 53 1.67 16.94 -2.64
C LEU A 53 2.60 18.17 -2.54
N GLU A 54 2.06 19.40 -2.64
CA GLU A 54 2.86 20.61 -2.54
C GLU A 54 3.58 20.71 -1.19
N PRO A 55 4.86 21.11 -1.13
CA PRO A 55 5.60 21.21 0.12
C PRO A 55 4.93 22.16 1.11
N ILE A 56 4.87 21.76 2.39
CA ILE A 56 4.30 22.59 3.47
C ILE A 56 5.46 23.19 4.26
N ALA A 57 5.54 24.52 4.29
CA ALA A 57 6.68 25.25 4.86
C ALA A 57 8.05 24.79 4.28
N GLY A 58 8.07 24.32 3.03
CA GLY A 58 9.26 23.77 2.38
C GLY A 58 9.57 22.30 2.69
N VAL A 59 8.72 21.62 3.48
CA VAL A 59 8.84 20.18 3.79
C VAL A 59 7.97 19.38 2.83
N THR A 60 8.60 18.54 2.00
CA THR A 60 7.88 17.60 1.12
C THR A 60 7.33 16.42 1.91
N ILE A 61 6.37 15.68 1.32
CA ILE A 61 5.77 14.52 1.98
C ILE A 61 6.79 13.39 2.21
N GLU A 62 7.76 13.22 1.31
CA GLU A 62 8.83 12.25 1.43
C GLU A 62 9.74 12.62 2.61
N LYS A 63 10.14 13.88 2.71
CA LYS A 63 10.97 14.35 3.82
C LYS A 63 10.24 14.24 5.15
N TYR A 64 8.96 14.56 5.16
CA TYR A 64 8.10 14.39 6.34
C TYR A 64 7.99 12.92 6.76
N ALA A 65 7.79 12.00 5.82
CA ALA A 65 7.72 10.56 6.10
C ALA A 65 9.02 9.99 6.66
N GLU A 66 10.18 10.40 6.13
CA GLU A 66 11.49 10.02 6.66
C GLU A 66 11.69 10.47 8.10
N LEU A 67 11.42 11.74 8.38
CA LEU A 67 11.57 12.31 9.72
C LEU A 67 10.58 11.69 10.71
N ALA A 68 9.32 11.54 10.31
CA ALA A 68 8.28 10.91 11.13
C ALA A 68 8.64 9.46 11.49
N LYS A 69 9.23 8.71 10.56
CA LYS A 69 9.72 7.35 10.82
C LYS A 69 10.83 7.35 11.85
N ALA A 70 11.86 8.17 11.66
CA ALA A 70 12.98 8.24 12.58
C ALA A 70 12.54 8.65 14.00
N VAL A 71 11.60 9.61 14.10
CA VAL A 71 10.96 10.01 15.35
C VAL A 71 10.25 8.83 16.02
N GLY A 72 9.43 8.08 15.27
CA GLY A 72 8.68 6.93 15.78
C GLY A 72 9.57 5.77 16.21
N GLU A 73 10.60 5.45 15.44
CA GLU A 73 11.58 4.39 15.75
C GLU A 73 12.38 4.72 17.01
N ARG A 74 12.80 5.98 17.17
CA ARG A 74 13.58 6.46 18.31
C ARG A 74 12.71 6.81 19.53
N LYS A 75 11.37 6.82 19.37
CA LYS A 75 10.39 7.20 20.39
C LYS A 75 10.70 8.56 21.02
N LEU A 76 11.06 9.53 20.17
CA LEU A 76 11.41 10.87 20.62
C LEU A 76 10.18 11.56 21.24
N ASP A 77 10.40 12.25 22.33
CA ASP A 77 9.44 13.20 22.90
C ASP A 77 9.50 14.53 22.12
N GLN A 78 8.62 15.47 22.45
CA GLN A 78 8.51 16.72 21.71
C GLN A 78 9.83 17.51 21.65
N ALA A 79 10.56 17.61 22.78
CA ALA A 79 11.85 18.28 22.81
C ALA A 79 12.91 17.53 21.97
N GLY A 80 12.88 16.19 21.99
CA GLY A 80 13.72 15.35 21.13
C GLY A 80 13.42 15.53 19.65
N ILE A 81 12.14 15.66 19.27
CA ILE A 81 11.71 15.93 17.89
C ILE A 81 12.26 17.27 17.42
N GLU A 82 12.08 18.34 18.20
CA GLU A 82 12.57 19.68 17.86
C GLU A 82 14.09 19.70 17.63
N SER A 83 14.84 19.05 18.52
CA SER A 83 16.30 18.93 18.38
C SER A 83 16.67 18.12 17.14
N PHE A 84 15.95 17.03 16.86
CA PHE A 84 16.21 16.17 15.71
C PHE A 84 15.94 16.87 14.38
N VAL A 85 14.83 17.58 14.24
CA VAL A 85 14.52 18.30 12.99
C VAL A 85 15.48 19.46 12.74
N GLN A 86 15.98 20.11 13.79
CA GLN A 86 17.05 21.11 13.71
C GLN A 86 18.36 20.53 13.17
N LEU A 87 18.75 19.32 13.58
CA LEU A 87 19.91 18.61 13.02
C LEU A 87 19.75 18.32 11.52
N HIS A 88 18.51 18.24 11.04
CA HIS A 88 18.18 18.05 9.63
C HIS A 88 17.88 19.36 8.88
N GLY A 89 18.18 20.52 9.49
CA GLY A 89 18.07 21.84 8.85
C GLY A 89 16.68 22.46 8.87
N LEU A 90 15.75 21.95 9.70
CA LEU A 90 14.40 22.50 9.86
C LEU A 90 14.27 23.22 11.20
N THR A 91 13.48 24.28 11.25
CA THR A 91 13.10 24.89 12.53
C THR A 91 11.92 24.14 13.17
N PRO A 92 11.74 24.19 14.50
CA PRO A 92 10.56 23.68 15.18
C PRO A 92 9.25 24.23 14.58
N GLU A 93 9.23 25.51 14.22
CA GLU A 93 8.05 26.16 13.61
C GLU A 93 7.73 25.58 12.23
N THR A 94 8.77 25.33 11.43
CA THR A 94 8.65 24.70 10.11
C THR A 94 8.09 23.28 10.23
N TRP A 95 8.62 22.51 11.19
CA TRP A 95 8.14 21.16 11.47
C TRP A 95 6.68 21.16 11.95
N GLN A 96 6.31 22.06 12.85
CA GLN A 96 4.94 22.18 13.35
C GLN A 96 3.96 22.54 12.22
N ALA A 97 4.31 23.53 11.39
CA ALA A 97 3.51 23.90 10.23
C ALA A 97 3.33 22.74 9.23
N ALA A 98 4.39 21.98 8.98
CA ALA A 98 4.34 20.77 8.15
C ALA A 98 3.44 19.69 8.78
N TYR A 99 3.61 19.41 10.07
CA TYR A 99 2.81 18.44 10.82
C TYR A 99 1.32 18.77 10.76
N ASP A 100 0.95 20.02 11.05
CA ASP A 100 -0.44 20.47 11.03
C ASP A 100 -1.03 20.41 9.62
N GLY A 101 -0.31 20.92 8.62
CA GLY A 101 -0.78 20.92 7.24
C GLY A 101 -0.90 19.52 6.63
N TRP A 102 0.04 18.61 6.89
CA TRP A 102 -0.06 17.22 6.44
C TRP A 102 -1.21 16.50 7.13
N ASN A 103 -1.39 16.68 8.44
CA ASN A 103 -2.53 16.13 9.17
C ASN A 103 -3.86 16.66 8.66
N GLU A 104 -3.95 17.92 8.26
CA GLU A 104 -5.13 18.48 7.62
C GLU A 104 -5.40 17.82 6.27
N ARG A 105 -4.38 17.65 5.42
CA ARG A 105 -4.54 17.01 4.11
C ARG A 105 -4.89 15.52 4.20
N PHE A 106 -4.41 14.82 5.23
CA PHE A 106 -4.80 13.43 5.47
C PHE A 106 -6.27 13.29 5.88
N LYS A 107 -6.88 14.31 6.49
CA LYS A 107 -8.30 14.29 6.86
C LYS A 107 -9.16 14.24 5.59
N GLY A 108 -9.71 13.07 5.30
CA GLY A 108 -10.60 12.85 4.16
C GLY A 108 -9.89 12.44 2.87
N ASN A 109 -8.56 12.35 2.84
CA ASN A 109 -7.81 11.88 1.67
C ASN A 109 -7.12 10.53 1.92
N MET A 110 -7.87 9.44 1.69
CA MET A 110 -7.34 8.07 1.81
C MET A 110 -6.17 7.80 0.85
N ALA A 111 -6.19 8.36 -0.36
CA ALA A 111 -5.12 8.15 -1.35
C ALA A 111 -3.78 8.72 -0.85
N LEU A 112 -3.81 9.94 -0.31
CA LEU A 112 -2.66 10.59 0.29
C LEU A 112 -2.14 9.81 1.51
N SER A 113 -3.04 9.31 2.37
CA SER A 113 -2.66 8.48 3.53
C SER A 113 -1.99 7.17 3.13
N VAL A 114 -2.48 6.49 2.09
CA VAL A 114 -1.85 5.27 1.54
C VAL A 114 -0.46 5.60 0.97
N HIS A 115 -0.35 6.69 0.21
CA HIS A 115 0.93 7.13 -0.35
C HIS A 115 1.95 7.48 0.72
N PHE A 116 1.55 8.22 1.77
CA PHE A 116 2.38 8.45 2.95
C PHE A 116 2.81 7.13 3.60
N GLY A 117 1.89 6.17 3.77
CA GLY A 117 2.22 4.85 4.32
C GLY A 117 3.28 4.11 3.50
N THR A 118 3.18 4.17 2.17
CA THR A 118 4.21 3.63 1.27
C THR A 118 5.55 4.34 1.43
N LEU A 119 5.57 5.67 1.44
CA LEU A 119 6.78 6.47 1.65
C LEU A 119 7.40 6.20 3.02
N TYR A 120 6.60 6.10 4.08
CA TYR A 120 7.03 5.78 5.43
C TYR A 120 7.67 4.38 5.51
N GLN A 121 7.11 3.40 4.81
CA GLN A 121 7.71 2.05 4.75
C GLN A 121 9.02 2.06 3.97
N GLN A 122 9.10 2.78 2.85
CA GLN A 122 10.27 2.90 2.00
C GLN A 122 11.38 3.79 2.58
N ALA A 123 11.00 4.77 3.42
CA ALA A 123 11.91 5.68 4.06
C ALA A 123 12.97 4.89 4.81
N ARG A 124 14.23 5.18 4.50
CA ARG A 124 15.35 4.58 5.20
C ARG A 124 15.38 5.16 6.62
N SER A 125 15.60 4.32 7.60
CA SER A 125 15.84 4.78 8.98
C SER A 125 17.00 5.78 8.97
N LEU A 126 16.72 7.03 9.37
CA LEU A 126 17.72 8.09 9.56
C LEU A 126 18.45 7.91 10.89
#